data_AF-A0A1D6FNL6-F1
#
_entry.id   AF-A0A1D6FNL6-F1
#
_cell.length_a   1.000
_cell.length_b   1.000
_cell.length_c   1.000
_cell.angle_alpha   90.00
_cell.angle_beta   90.00
_cell.angle_gamma   90.00
#
_symmetry.space_group_name_H-M   'P 1'
#
loop_
_entity.id
_entity.type
_entity.pdbx_description
1 polymer ?
#
loop_
_entity_poly.entity_id
_entity_poly.type
_entity_poly.pdbx_seq_one_letter_code
_entity_poly.pdbx_strand_id
1 'polypeptide(L)'
;MGRFEQVTPEGPETNQHDEQRSIRLHAFSDLSHVPAATFIYLLKDCYGYGTNKATSKFKILMQLVKVALHNGPQPGPFTYVVQCMYIVPLLGKTYSEGFSHMLTSSLKHLKSVESAQKDFLEAKHLAAQLVLDILDSIVPHENRILVKLLETFEIELRDMARALYDSELDDGDLMKAREHLRQQVKRCMESESNALAVTLITHFSIQCCDESFIIKLIKNNQLEIAEQCAIFMGKEMISLVVQKYLDMKMLKSANKLVKEHELTEEFPDVSYLYKESSVKKLAEKGCWDIAETRAKKDTKLLEYLVYLAMEAGYMEKVDELCKRYSIEGYVDSLVPEKVFCVSDYLDLKKLDVEEIVWVDEINGLLNATSDIEACKIIGMDCEWRPNFEKNTKSSKVSIIQIASDKIAFIFDLIKLYEDDPKALDSCLRRVMCSSKILKLGNVMYL
;
A
#
# COMPACT_ATOMS: atom_id res chain seq x y z
N MET A 1 27.93 78.28 30.25
CA MET A 1 28.99 77.72 29.38
C MET A 1 28.39 76.43 28.80
N GLY A 2 27.68 76.43 27.66
CA GLY A 2 28.15 76.55 26.26
C GLY A 2 28.39 75.12 25.72
N ARG A 3 27.84 74.59 24.63
CA ARG A 3 26.91 75.02 23.56
C ARG A 3 26.27 73.74 22.97
N PHE A 4 25.07 73.86 22.41
CA PHE A 4 24.42 72.87 21.54
C PHE A 4 25.12 72.78 20.17
N GLU A 5 25.16 71.59 19.57
CA GLU A 5 25.04 71.37 18.12
C GLU A 5 24.21 70.11 17.87
N GLN A 6 23.09 70.27 17.16
CA GLN A 6 22.29 69.22 16.55
C GLN A 6 22.83 68.95 15.14
N VAL A 7 22.67 67.72 14.64
CA VAL A 7 21.99 67.33 13.38
C VAL A 7 22.38 65.87 13.04
N THR A 8 21.41 64.96 13.13
CA THR A 8 21.30 63.70 12.37
C THR A 8 20.69 64.02 10.98
N PRO A 9 20.90 63.24 9.88
CA PRO A 9 20.45 61.83 9.80
C PRO A 9 21.18 60.89 8.80
N GLU A 10 21.07 59.59 9.04
CA GLU A 10 20.97 58.44 8.10
C GLU A 10 21.10 57.19 8.99
N GLY A 11 20.07 56.38 9.24
CA GLY A 11 19.39 55.50 8.29
C GLY A 11 19.66 54.05 8.74
N PRO A 12 18.67 53.14 8.82
CA PRO A 12 18.68 52.04 9.80
C PRO A 12 19.24 50.74 9.22
N GLU A 13 20.27 50.16 9.85
CA GLU A 13 20.57 48.74 9.68
C GLU A 13 19.79 47.95 10.73
N THR A 14 18.64 47.49 10.25
CA THR A 14 17.83 46.36 10.68
C THR A 14 18.61 45.27 11.42
N ASN A 15 18.44 45.21 12.75
CA ASN A 15 18.50 43.95 13.49
C ASN A 15 17.09 43.61 14.01
N GLN A 16 16.18 43.41 13.06
CA GLN A 16 14.90 42.72 13.28
C GLN A 16 15.02 41.29 12.75
N HIS A 17 15.89 40.48 13.34
CA HIS A 17 15.91 39.04 13.10
C HIS A 17 16.50 38.34 14.33
N ASP A 18 15.68 38.13 15.36
CA ASP A 18 15.81 36.95 16.23
C ASP A 18 14.65 36.69 17.22
N GLU A 19 13.50 37.36 17.10
CA GLU A 19 12.33 37.04 17.96
C GLU A 19 11.47 35.87 17.43
N GLN A 20 11.78 35.31 16.26
CA GLN A 20 10.97 34.26 15.62
C GLN A 20 11.47 32.82 15.81
N ARG A 21 12.52 32.58 16.63
CA ARG A 21 13.12 31.24 16.80
C ARG A 21 13.04 30.59 18.17
N SER A 22 12.40 31.22 19.16
CA SER A 22 12.13 30.57 20.45
C SER A 22 10.64 30.23 20.59
N ILE A 23 10.19 29.14 19.97
CA ILE A 23 9.07 28.38 20.55
C ILE A 23 9.54 28.05 21.96
N ARG A 24 8.97 28.70 22.98
CA ARG A 24 9.49 28.63 24.36
C ARG A 24 9.54 27.16 24.78
N LEU A 25 10.75 26.59 24.78
CA LEU A 25 11.05 25.28 25.36
C LEU A 25 10.43 25.13 26.75
N HIS A 26 10.33 26.25 27.48
CA HIS A 26 9.76 26.38 28.83
C HIS A 26 8.31 25.88 29.01
N ALA A 27 7.45 25.93 27.98
CA ALA A 27 6.04 25.53 28.15
C ALA A 27 5.84 24.01 28.28
N PHE A 28 6.82 23.22 27.82
CA PHE A 28 6.79 21.75 27.82
C PHE A 28 7.90 21.13 28.65
N SER A 29 8.76 21.92 29.30
CA SER A 29 9.92 21.38 30.04
C SER A 29 9.58 20.88 31.43
N ASP A 30 8.49 21.34 32.04
CA ASP A 30 8.07 20.91 33.37
C ASP A 30 6.54 20.79 33.43
N LEU A 31 6.06 19.56 33.61
CA LEU A 31 4.64 19.24 33.76
C LEU A 31 4.24 18.96 35.22
N SER A 32 5.16 19.13 36.19
CA SER A 32 4.93 18.77 37.60
C SER A 32 3.73 19.49 38.22
N HIS A 33 3.42 20.69 37.73
CA HIS A 33 2.35 21.55 38.23
C HIS A 33 1.37 22.02 37.14
N VAL A 34 1.45 21.47 35.94
CA VAL A 34 0.60 21.90 34.81
C VAL A 34 -0.63 21.00 34.73
N PRO A 35 -1.86 21.50 34.95
CA PRO A 35 -3.06 20.69 34.80
C PRO A 35 -3.25 20.21 33.35
N ALA A 36 -3.81 19.02 33.16
CA ALA A 36 -4.06 18.43 31.84
C ALA A 36 -4.80 19.39 30.88
N ALA A 37 -5.79 20.14 31.39
CA ALA A 37 -6.52 21.14 30.60
C ALA A 37 -5.62 22.25 30.06
N THR A 38 -4.69 22.74 30.89
CA THR A 38 -3.75 23.80 30.53
C THR A 38 -2.77 23.27 29.49
N PHE A 39 -2.26 22.05 29.68
CA PHE A 39 -1.36 21.41 28.73
C PHE A 39 -2.01 21.19 27.36
N ILE A 40 -3.25 20.70 27.31
CA ILE A 40 -3.99 20.50 26.05
C ILE A 40 -4.29 21.82 25.35
N TYR A 41 -4.60 22.88 26.10
CA TYR A 41 -4.73 24.22 25.54
C TYR A 41 -3.41 24.72 24.94
N LEU A 42 -2.29 24.58 25.65
CA LEU A 42 -0.96 24.96 25.17
C LEU A 42 -0.54 24.15 23.93
N LEU A 43 -0.85 22.85 23.89
CA LEU A 43 -0.60 21.99 22.75
C LEU A 43 -1.35 22.46 21.50
N LYS A 44 -2.63 22.84 21.67
CA LYS A 44 -3.44 23.43 20.59
C LYS A 44 -2.86 24.74 20.09
N ASP A 45 -2.50 25.65 21.00
CA ASP A 45 -1.95 26.96 20.65
C ASP A 45 -0.62 26.82 19.90
N CYS A 46 0.26 25.93 20.37
CA CYS A 46 1.53 25.63 19.72
C CYS A 46 1.37 25.01 18.33
N TYR A 47 0.32 24.20 18.10
CA TYR A 47 0.02 23.68 16.77
C TYR A 47 -0.46 24.80 15.82
N GLY A 48 -1.26 25.75 16.33
CA GLY A 48 -1.72 26.92 15.60
C GLY A 48 -0.56 27.83 15.15
N TYR A 49 0.48 27.95 15.98
CA TYR A 49 1.59 28.87 15.75
C TYR A 49 2.56 28.44 14.62
N GLY A 50 3.13 29.40 13.90
CA GLY A 50 4.19 29.22 12.90
C GLY A 50 3.72 28.86 11.47
N THR A 51 4.64 28.97 10.51
CA THR A 51 4.38 28.78 9.06
C THR A 51 4.73 27.39 8.52
N ASN A 52 5.24 26.49 9.37
CA ASN A 52 5.62 25.14 9.00
C ASN A 52 4.42 24.31 8.51
N LYS A 53 4.66 23.38 7.57
CA LYS A 53 3.63 22.41 7.13
C LYS A 53 3.13 21.57 8.32
N ALA A 54 1.85 21.19 8.29
CA ALA A 54 1.18 20.45 9.37
C ALA A 54 1.95 19.20 9.83
N THR A 55 2.48 18.40 8.89
CA THR A 55 3.26 17.19 9.21
C THR A 55 4.54 17.50 9.99
N SER A 56 5.24 18.58 9.64
CA SER A 56 6.47 19.00 10.33
C SER A 56 6.14 19.51 11.73
N LYS A 57 5.07 20.32 11.87
CA LYS A 57 4.57 20.77 13.18
C LYS A 57 4.23 19.58 14.09
N PHE A 58 3.49 18.61 13.56
CA PHE A 58 3.09 17.42 14.30
C PHE A 58 4.29 16.60 14.78
N LYS A 59 5.32 16.43 13.94
CA LYS A 59 6.56 15.72 14.34
C LYS A 59 7.31 16.43 15.47
N ILE A 60 7.42 17.76 15.40
CA ILE A 60 8.06 18.57 16.43
C ILE A 60 7.29 18.46 17.74
N LEU A 61 5.97 18.66 17.70
CA LEU A 61 5.11 18.56 18.89
C LEU A 61 5.16 17.16 19.51
N MET A 62 5.15 16.10 18.70
CA MET A 62 5.30 14.74 19.20
C MET A 62 6.60 14.57 19.99
N GLN A 63 7.72 15.14 19.53
CA GLN A 63 8.97 15.08 20.30
C GLN A 63 8.91 15.91 21.58
N LEU A 64 8.29 17.09 21.54
CA LEU A 64 8.10 17.91 22.74
C LEU A 64 7.24 17.20 23.78
N VAL A 65 6.13 16.57 23.37
CA VAL A 65 5.26 15.79 24.25
C VAL A 65 6.02 14.62 24.86
N LYS A 66 6.84 13.89 24.08
CA LYS A 66 7.66 12.80 24.61
C LYS A 66 8.63 13.27 25.71
N VAL A 67 9.31 14.39 25.49
CA VAL A 67 10.21 14.98 26.48
C VAL A 67 9.44 15.46 27.71
N ALA A 68 8.30 16.13 27.49
CA ALA A 68 7.47 16.66 28.57
C ALA A 68 6.95 15.55 29.51
N LEU A 69 6.49 14.43 28.94
CA LEU A 69 6.03 13.27 29.72
C LEU A 69 7.17 12.57 30.46
N HIS A 70 8.41 12.66 29.97
CA HIS A 70 9.57 12.13 30.68
C HIS A 70 9.93 12.97 31.91
N ASN A 71 9.62 14.27 31.90
CA ASN A 71 9.94 15.21 32.98
C ASN A 71 8.96 15.14 34.16
N GLY A 72 8.27 14.02 34.35
CA GLY A 72 7.52 13.70 35.58
C GLY A 72 6.26 14.53 35.83
N PRO A 73 5.25 14.54 34.93
CA PRO A 73 3.94 15.11 35.24
C PRO A 73 3.35 14.46 36.50
N GLN A 74 2.60 15.24 37.30
CA GLN A 74 1.85 14.72 38.44
C GLN A 74 0.42 14.35 38.00
N PRO A 75 -0.14 13.19 38.41
CA PRO A 75 0.41 12.20 39.36
C PRO A 75 1.41 11.21 38.74
N GLY A 76 1.45 11.13 37.42
CA GLY A 76 2.42 10.36 36.64
C GLY A 76 2.08 10.42 35.14
N PRO A 77 3.00 10.06 34.23
CA PRO A 77 2.82 10.25 32.79
C PRO A 77 1.64 9.50 32.18
N PHE A 78 1.35 8.28 32.62
CA PHE A 78 0.25 7.47 32.13
C PHE A 78 -1.09 8.05 32.60
N THR A 79 -1.24 8.30 33.91
CA THR A 79 -2.47 8.90 34.44
C THR A 79 -2.73 10.28 33.85
N TYR A 80 -1.67 11.09 33.72
CA TYR A 80 -1.75 12.41 33.12
C TYR A 80 -2.25 12.36 31.67
N VAL A 81 -1.78 11.39 30.88
CA VAL A 81 -2.29 11.19 29.52
C VAL A 81 -3.75 10.77 29.53
N VAL A 82 -4.19 9.87 30.42
CA VAL A 82 -5.63 9.51 30.51
C VAL A 82 -6.48 10.75 30.82
N GLN A 83 -6.04 11.60 31.75
CA GLN A 83 -6.73 12.87 32.05
C GLN A 83 -6.79 13.80 30.83
N CYS A 84 -5.70 13.90 30.07
CA CYS A 84 -5.68 14.65 28.81
C CYS A 84 -6.69 14.08 27.80
N MET A 85 -6.84 12.77 27.73
CA MET A 85 -7.75 12.11 26.78
C MET A 85 -9.23 12.43 27.07
N TYR A 86 -9.63 12.75 28.30
CA TYR A 86 -10.98 13.28 28.57
C TYR A 86 -11.21 14.68 27.98
N ILE A 87 -10.15 15.45 27.78
CA ILE A 87 -10.23 16.88 27.41
C ILE A 87 -10.07 17.07 25.90
N VAL A 88 -9.22 16.27 25.26
CA VAL A 88 -8.91 16.38 23.82
C VAL A 88 -10.16 16.44 22.92
N PRO A 89 -11.22 15.62 23.12
CA PRO A 89 -12.43 15.70 22.28
C PRO A 89 -13.13 17.06 22.33
N LEU A 90 -12.99 17.80 23.42
CA LEU A 90 -13.59 19.12 23.60
C LEU A 90 -12.96 20.18 22.67
N LEU A 91 -11.78 19.90 22.10
CA LEU A 91 -11.14 20.78 21.11
C LEU A 91 -11.78 20.70 19.72
N GLY A 92 -12.68 19.72 19.48
CA GLY A 92 -13.33 19.45 18.21
C GLY A 92 -12.58 18.43 17.34
N LYS A 93 -13.30 17.90 16.33
CA LYS A 93 -12.86 16.78 15.48
C LYS A 93 -11.51 17.02 14.80
N THR A 94 -11.20 18.26 14.43
CA THR A 94 -9.97 18.63 13.72
C THR A 94 -8.69 18.34 14.52
N TYR A 95 -8.75 18.41 15.85
CA TYR A 95 -7.60 18.20 16.73
C TYR A 95 -7.64 16.83 17.42
N SER A 96 -8.85 16.30 17.64
CA SER A 96 -9.07 15.14 18.52
C SER A 96 -8.27 13.91 18.08
N GLU A 97 -8.37 13.47 16.82
CA GLU A 97 -7.70 12.26 16.34
C GLU A 97 -6.17 12.40 16.44
N GLY A 98 -5.62 13.49 15.92
CA GLY A 98 -4.19 13.74 15.88
C GLY A 98 -3.56 13.84 17.28
N PHE A 99 -4.17 14.60 18.17
CA PHE A 99 -3.64 14.79 19.54
C PHE A 99 -3.80 13.53 20.38
N SER A 100 -4.94 12.83 20.27
CA SER A 100 -5.13 11.53 20.93
C SER A 100 -4.09 10.51 20.47
N HIS A 101 -3.83 10.45 19.16
CA HIS A 101 -2.79 9.60 18.60
C HIS A 101 -1.39 10.00 19.12
N MET A 102 -1.10 11.29 19.24
CA MET A 102 0.18 11.82 19.73
C MET A 102 0.44 11.44 21.19
N LEU A 103 -0.53 11.67 22.06
CA LEU A 103 -0.43 11.39 23.49
C LEU A 103 -0.22 9.89 23.73
N THR A 104 -1.09 9.06 23.15
CA THR A 104 -1.00 7.59 23.27
C THR A 104 0.31 7.03 22.70
N SER A 105 0.77 7.52 21.55
CA SER A 105 2.06 7.09 20.97
C SER A 105 3.27 7.50 21.79
N SER A 106 3.18 8.60 22.54
CA SER A 106 4.31 9.12 23.31
C SER A 106 4.59 8.29 24.57
N LEU A 107 3.60 7.54 25.07
CA LEU A 107 3.73 6.67 26.23
C LEU A 107 4.58 5.41 26.01
N LYS A 108 4.71 4.94 24.76
CA LYS A 108 5.37 3.65 24.46
C LYS A 108 6.80 3.53 25.02
N HIS A 109 7.54 4.63 25.07
CA HIS A 109 8.92 4.64 25.55
C HIS A 109 9.05 4.70 27.08
N LEU A 110 7.97 5.04 27.79
CA LEU A 110 7.97 5.21 29.25
C LEU A 110 7.61 3.92 30.01
N LYS A 111 7.10 2.89 29.31
CA LYS A 111 6.75 1.59 29.92
C LYS A 111 7.94 0.88 30.58
N SER A 112 9.15 1.08 30.08
CA SER A 112 10.38 0.46 30.61
C SER A 112 11.00 1.23 31.78
N VAL A 113 10.43 2.37 32.19
CA VAL A 113 10.96 3.20 33.27
C VAL A 113 10.30 2.79 34.59
N GLU A 114 11.09 2.30 35.55
CA GLU A 114 10.59 1.79 36.84
C GLU A 114 9.70 2.80 37.59
N SER A 115 10.08 4.09 37.59
CA SER A 115 9.30 5.14 38.24
C SER A 115 7.90 5.35 37.64
N ALA A 116 7.69 4.92 36.39
CA ALA A 116 6.42 5.05 35.69
C ALA A 116 5.56 3.78 35.78
N GLN A 117 6.09 2.65 36.27
CA GLN A 117 5.32 1.39 36.38
C GLN A 117 4.23 1.47 37.44
N LYS A 118 4.47 2.15 38.56
CA LYS A 118 3.45 2.33 39.60
C LYS A 118 2.27 3.14 39.05
N ASP A 119 2.58 4.27 38.42
CA ASP A 119 1.59 5.11 37.75
C ASP A 119 0.86 4.34 36.63
N PHE A 120 1.55 3.49 35.87
CA PHE A 120 0.91 2.66 34.86
C PHE A 120 -0.21 1.76 35.42
N LEU A 121 0.01 1.12 36.58
CA LEU A 121 -1.00 0.26 37.21
C LEU A 121 -2.23 1.06 37.66
N GLU A 122 -2.03 2.25 38.22
CA GLU A 122 -3.12 3.16 38.63
C GLU A 122 -3.86 3.70 37.39
N ALA A 123 -3.11 4.12 36.38
CA ALA A 123 -3.64 4.64 35.12
C ALA A 123 -4.43 3.59 34.33
N LYS A 124 -4.10 2.30 34.48
CA LYS A 124 -4.79 1.19 33.79
C LYS A 124 -6.29 1.17 34.12
N HIS A 125 -6.63 1.36 35.39
CA HIS A 125 -8.03 1.43 35.83
C HIS A 125 -8.76 2.67 35.28
N LEU A 126 -8.11 3.84 35.32
CA LEU A 126 -8.66 5.06 34.74
C LEU A 126 -8.82 4.96 33.21
N ALA A 127 -7.90 4.29 32.53
CA ALA A 127 -7.97 4.04 31.10
C ALA A 127 -9.13 3.08 30.76
N ALA A 128 -9.38 2.07 31.60
CA ALA A 128 -10.55 1.20 31.47
C ALA A 128 -11.87 1.98 31.64
N GLN A 129 -11.94 2.88 32.64
CA GLN A 129 -13.08 3.78 32.78
C GLN A 129 -13.28 4.67 31.55
N LEU A 130 -12.20 5.27 31.03
CA LEU A 130 -12.27 6.07 29.81
C LEU A 130 -12.77 5.24 28.61
N VAL A 131 -12.35 3.99 28.47
CA VAL A 131 -12.85 3.11 27.40
C VAL A 131 -14.36 2.87 27.56
N LEU A 132 -14.86 2.63 28.78
CA LEU A 132 -16.30 2.51 29.03
C LEU A 132 -17.04 3.80 28.67
N ASP A 133 -16.51 4.96 29.10
CA ASP A 133 -17.13 6.26 28.79
C ASP A 133 -17.16 6.54 27.28
N ILE A 134 -16.17 6.07 26.52
CA ILE A 134 -16.19 6.15 25.05
C ILE A 134 -17.24 5.21 24.46
N LEU A 135 -17.34 3.97 24.96
CA LEU A 135 -18.35 2.99 24.50
C LEU A 135 -19.77 3.49 24.76
N ASP A 136 -20.01 4.12 25.91
CA ASP A 136 -21.28 4.74 26.27
C ASP A 136 -21.51 6.10 25.59
N SER A 137 -20.61 6.51 24.68
CA SER A 137 -20.67 7.77 23.94
C SER A 137 -20.69 9.02 24.82
N ILE A 138 -20.21 8.91 26.06
CA ILE A 138 -20.03 10.03 27.00
C ILE A 138 -18.83 10.88 26.57
N VAL A 139 -17.73 10.22 26.17
CA VAL A 139 -16.52 10.87 25.67
C VAL A 139 -16.40 10.62 24.16
N PRO A 140 -16.51 11.66 23.31
CA PRO A 140 -16.63 11.47 21.85
C PRO A 140 -15.26 11.27 21.17
N HIS A 141 -14.64 10.12 21.41
CA HIS A 141 -13.47 9.64 20.67
C HIS A 141 -13.84 8.77 19.49
N GLU A 142 -12.96 8.71 18.49
CA GLU A 142 -13.09 7.78 17.38
C GLU A 142 -12.72 6.35 17.80
N ASN A 143 -13.35 5.35 17.18
CA ASN A 143 -13.14 3.93 17.46
C ASN A 143 -11.66 3.52 17.43
N ARG A 144 -10.85 4.13 16.56
CA ARG A 144 -9.41 3.86 16.42
C ARG A 144 -8.62 4.21 17.69
N ILE A 145 -9.04 5.28 18.37
CA ILE A 145 -8.43 5.74 19.62
C ILE A 145 -8.76 4.77 20.75
N LEU A 146 -10.00 4.28 20.80
CA LEU A 146 -10.41 3.25 21.76
C LEU A 146 -9.53 1.99 21.63
N VAL A 147 -9.38 1.46 20.42
CA VAL A 147 -8.51 0.29 20.18
C VAL A 147 -7.08 0.57 20.65
N LYS A 148 -6.55 1.76 20.36
CA LYS A 148 -5.21 2.14 20.79
C LYS A 148 -5.07 2.29 22.31
N LEU A 149 -6.13 2.68 23.03
CA LEU A 149 -6.15 2.71 24.49
C LEU A 149 -6.10 1.29 25.06
N LEU A 150 -6.90 0.36 24.53
CA LEU A 150 -6.87 -1.06 24.92
C LEU A 150 -5.45 -1.65 24.78
N GLU A 151 -4.79 -1.41 23.65
CA GLU A 151 -3.41 -1.87 23.39
C GLU A 151 -2.36 -1.15 24.25
N THR A 152 -2.47 0.17 24.41
CA THR A 152 -1.45 0.97 25.11
C THR A 152 -1.46 0.68 26.60
N PHE A 153 -2.63 0.48 27.19
CA PHE A 153 -2.79 0.21 28.63
C PHE A 153 -2.96 -1.28 28.95
N GLU A 154 -2.92 -2.16 27.95
CA GLU A 154 -3.03 -3.62 28.14
C GLU A 154 -4.29 -4.00 28.94
N ILE A 155 -5.40 -3.32 28.65
CA ILE A 155 -6.65 -3.41 29.43
C ILE A 155 -7.24 -4.80 29.27
N GLU A 156 -7.44 -5.51 30.37
CA GLU A 156 -8.06 -6.84 30.40
C GLU A 156 -9.50 -6.76 30.91
N LEU A 157 -10.25 -7.86 30.79
CA LEU A 157 -11.62 -7.95 31.31
C LEU A 157 -11.70 -7.62 32.81
N ARG A 158 -10.66 -7.97 33.58
CA ARG A 158 -10.57 -7.67 35.03
C ARG A 158 -10.52 -6.17 35.30
N ASP A 159 -9.82 -5.40 34.46
CA ASP A 159 -9.73 -3.96 34.59
C ASP A 159 -11.08 -3.29 34.27
N MET A 160 -11.80 -3.82 33.26
CA MET A 160 -13.15 -3.38 32.91
C MET A 160 -14.15 -3.68 34.04
N ALA A 161 -14.09 -4.88 34.63
CA ALA A 161 -14.93 -5.24 35.76
C ALA A 161 -14.70 -4.34 36.97
N ARG A 162 -13.43 -4.04 37.26
CA ARG A 162 -13.05 -3.12 38.34
C ARG A 162 -13.60 -1.72 38.10
N ALA A 163 -13.52 -1.21 36.86
CA ALA A 163 -14.08 0.10 36.49
C ALA A 163 -15.61 0.16 36.62
N LEU A 164 -16.33 -0.92 36.31
CA LEU A 164 -17.80 -0.96 36.39
C LEU A 164 -18.34 -1.12 37.82
N TYR A 165 -17.65 -1.88 38.68
CA TYR A 165 -18.22 -2.36 39.96
C TYR A 165 -17.41 -2.04 41.22
N ASP A 166 -16.21 -1.48 41.07
CA ASP A 166 -15.40 -0.87 42.14
C ASP A 166 -15.09 -1.78 43.38
N SER A 167 -15.22 -3.11 43.23
CA SER A 167 -15.18 -4.10 44.32
C SER A 167 -13.96 -5.05 44.28
N GLU A 168 -13.74 -5.80 45.37
CA GLU A 168 -12.89 -6.99 45.36
C GLU A 168 -13.44 -7.99 44.33
N LEU A 169 -12.68 -8.21 43.25
CA LEU A 169 -13.11 -8.99 42.09
C LEU A 169 -13.51 -10.42 42.49
N ASP A 170 -14.80 -10.72 42.42
CA ASP A 170 -15.29 -12.10 42.39
C ASP A 170 -15.59 -12.57 40.95
N ASP A 171 -15.75 -13.87 40.76
CA ASP A 171 -16.06 -14.45 39.44
C ASP A 171 -17.43 -13.96 38.90
N GLY A 172 -18.33 -13.52 39.78
CA GLY A 172 -19.63 -12.96 39.41
C GLY A 172 -19.50 -11.60 38.72
N ASP A 173 -18.63 -10.73 39.21
CA ASP A 173 -18.40 -9.39 38.66
C ASP A 173 -17.70 -9.46 37.29
N LEU A 174 -16.81 -10.43 37.08
CA LEU A 174 -16.24 -10.72 35.76
C LEU A 174 -17.31 -11.15 34.74
N MET A 175 -18.29 -11.96 35.18
CA MET A 175 -19.40 -12.39 34.33
C MET A 175 -20.34 -11.22 34.01
N LYS A 176 -20.65 -10.36 34.97
CA LYS A 176 -21.46 -9.15 34.74
C LYS A 176 -20.75 -8.18 33.77
N ALA A 177 -19.45 -7.96 33.95
CA ALA A 177 -18.67 -7.11 33.06
C ALA A 177 -18.63 -7.67 31.63
N ARG A 178 -18.46 -8.99 31.48
CA ARG A 178 -18.51 -9.68 30.18
C ARG A 178 -19.88 -9.49 29.52
N GLU A 179 -20.97 -9.61 30.27
CA GLU A 179 -22.32 -9.40 29.74
C GLU A 179 -22.57 -7.93 29.37
N HIS A 180 -22.08 -6.98 30.16
CA HIS A 180 -22.14 -5.56 29.81
C HIS A 180 -21.41 -5.30 28.48
N LEU A 181 -20.18 -5.80 28.32
CA LEU A 181 -19.44 -5.67 27.06
C LEU A 181 -20.14 -6.39 25.90
N ARG A 182 -20.77 -7.55 26.14
CA ARG A 182 -21.59 -8.24 25.13
C ARG A 182 -22.71 -7.34 24.62
N GLN A 183 -23.37 -6.58 25.49
CA GLN A 183 -24.41 -5.63 25.09
C GLN A 183 -23.82 -4.46 24.28
N GLN A 184 -22.65 -3.94 24.65
CA GLN A 184 -21.97 -2.90 23.87
C GLN A 184 -21.56 -3.38 22.48
N VAL A 185 -21.07 -4.62 22.38
CA VAL A 185 -20.74 -5.22 21.08
C VAL A 185 -21.97 -5.32 20.18
N LYS A 186 -23.13 -5.74 20.73
CA LYS A 186 -24.39 -5.78 19.96
C LYS A 186 -24.76 -4.39 19.41
N ARG A 187 -24.66 -3.33 20.24
CA ARG A 187 -24.88 -1.95 19.79
C ARG A 187 -23.90 -1.54 18.69
N CYS A 188 -22.63 -1.96 18.77
CA CYS A 188 -21.64 -1.72 17.72
C CYS A 188 -22.01 -2.42 16.40
N MET A 189 -22.53 -3.65 16.46
CA MET A 189 -23.00 -4.38 15.27
C MET A 189 -24.25 -3.74 14.65
N GLU A 190 -25.17 -3.25 15.49
CA GLU A 190 -26.40 -2.55 15.06
C GLU A 190 -26.09 -1.21 14.40
N SER A 191 -25.08 -0.49 14.90
CA SER A 191 -24.61 0.80 14.35
C SER A 191 -23.58 0.66 13.21
N GLU A 192 -23.40 -0.54 12.68
CA GLU A 192 -22.44 -0.87 11.61
C GLU A 192 -20.96 -0.56 11.93
N SER A 193 -20.64 -0.36 13.21
CA SER A 193 -19.27 -0.23 13.74
C SER A 193 -18.58 -1.59 13.88
N ASN A 194 -18.60 -2.39 12.81
CA ASN A 194 -18.20 -3.81 12.80
C ASN A 194 -16.72 -4.02 13.16
N ALA A 195 -15.83 -3.10 12.78
CA ALA A 195 -14.41 -3.19 13.15
C ALA A 195 -14.22 -3.14 14.67
N LEU A 196 -14.87 -2.18 15.34
CA LEU A 196 -14.81 -2.05 16.79
C LEU A 196 -15.46 -3.26 17.48
N ALA A 197 -16.62 -3.71 16.98
CA ALA A 197 -17.30 -4.89 17.49
C ALA A 197 -16.36 -6.11 17.50
N VAL A 198 -15.72 -6.41 16.36
CA VAL A 198 -14.79 -7.54 16.26
C VAL A 198 -13.56 -7.36 17.15
N THR A 199 -13.00 -6.14 17.25
CA THR A 199 -11.89 -5.90 18.18
C THR A 199 -12.27 -6.19 19.64
N LEU A 200 -13.44 -5.76 20.10
CA LEU A 200 -13.90 -6.04 21.46
C LEU A 200 -14.14 -7.54 21.69
N ILE A 201 -14.68 -8.22 20.67
CA ILE A 201 -14.93 -9.67 20.69
C ILE A 201 -13.64 -10.45 20.86
N THR A 202 -12.64 -10.15 20.04
CA THR A 202 -11.36 -10.86 20.05
C THR A 202 -10.53 -10.51 21.26
N HIS A 203 -10.52 -9.23 21.67
CA HIS A 203 -9.72 -8.75 22.80
C HIS A 203 -10.22 -9.26 24.15
N PHE A 204 -11.54 -9.31 24.37
CA PHE A 204 -12.14 -9.76 25.64
C PHE A 204 -12.67 -11.19 25.59
N SER A 205 -12.47 -11.90 24.48
CA SER A 205 -12.98 -13.25 24.23
C SER A 205 -14.50 -13.37 24.44
N ILE A 206 -15.28 -12.50 23.80
CA ILE A 206 -16.75 -12.44 23.97
C ILE A 206 -17.43 -13.27 22.88
N GLN A 207 -18.08 -14.36 23.27
CA GLN A 207 -18.81 -15.23 22.34
C GLN A 207 -20.16 -14.63 21.91
N CYS A 208 -20.16 -13.73 20.92
CA CYS A 208 -21.39 -13.11 20.41
C CYS A 208 -21.52 -13.06 18.89
N CYS A 209 -20.52 -13.57 18.16
CA CYS A 209 -20.61 -13.76 16.71
C CYS A 209 -21.15 -15.14 16.38
N ASP A 210 -21.87 -15.21 15.28
CA ASP A 210 -22.32 -16.44 14.63
C ASP A 210 -21.91 -16.43 13.15
N GLU A 211 -22.20 -17.53 12.45
CA GLU A 211 -22.00 -17.65 11.01
C GLU A 211 -22.70 -16.51 10.23
N SER A 212 -23.91 -16.13 10.65
CA SER A 212 -24.72 -15.13 9.96
C SER A 212 -24.03 -13.76 9.94
N PHE A 213 -23.36 -13.39 11.03
CA PHE A 213 -22.56 -12.17 11.13
C PHE A 213 -21.36 -12.19 10.18
N ILE A 214 -20.59 -13.28 10.12
CA ILE A 214 -19.46 -13.42 9.19
C ILE A 214 -19.93 -13.27 7.73
N ILE A 215 -21.03 -13.93 7.37
CA ILE A 215 -21.61 -13.83 6.03
C ILE A 215 -22.03 -12.38 5.72
N LYS A 216 -22.60 -11.66 6.69
CA LYS A 216 -22.95 -10.23 6.56
C LYS A 216 -21.70 -9.38 6.28
N LEU A 217 -20.61 -9.61 7.00
CA LEU A 217 -19.34 -8.88 6.79
C LEU A 217 -18.76 -9.11 5.39
N ILE A 218 -18.77 -10.35 4.91
CA ILE A 218 -18.28 -10.69 3.57
C ILE A 218 -19.14 -9.99 2.49
N LYS A 219 -20.47 -10.02 2.63
CA LYS A 219 -21.38 -9.32 1.70
C LYS A 219 -21.15 -7.81 1.66
N ASN A 220 -20.77 -7.22 2.80
CA ASN A 220 -20.44 -5.80 2.91
C ASN A 220 -18.99 -5.48 2.50
N ASN A 221 -18.27 -6.43 1.88
CA ASN A 221 -16.87 -6.28 1.48
C ASN A 221 -15.90 -5.96 2.63
N GLN A 222 -16.26 -6.32 3.86
CA GLN A 222 -15.43 -6.16 5.07
C GLN A 222 -14.62 -7.45 5.33
N LEU A 223 -13.80 -7.83 4.35
CA LEU A 223 -13.14 -9.14 4.28
C LEU A 223 -12.16 -9.38 5.43
N GLU A 224 -11.28 -8.42 5.71
CA GLU A 224 -10.28 -8.54 6.79
C GLU A 224 -10.93 -8.67 8.17
N ILE A 225 -12.05 -7.98 8.39
CA ILE A 225 -12.82 -8.04 9.64
C ILE A 225 -13.51 -9.42 9.76
N ALA A 226 -14.01 -9.96 8.66
CA ALA A 226 -14.60 -11.30 8.62
C ALA A 226 -13.54 -12.39 8.89
N GLU A 227 -12.34 -12.28 8.31
CA GLU A 227 -11.21 -13.17 8.55
C GLU A 227 -10.83 -13.17 10.05
N GLN A 228 -10.66 -11.99 10.66
CA GLN A 228 -10.36 -11.87 12.10
C GLN A 228 -11.42 -12.53 12.98
N CYS A 229 -12.71 -12.32 12.65
CA CYS A 229 -13.81 -12.93 13.38
C CYS A 229 -13.81 -14.47 13.24
N ALA A 230 -13.56 -14.99 12.05
CA ALA A 230 -13.48 -16.44 11.80
C ALA A 230 -12.32 -17.09 12.54
N ILE A 231 -11.14 -16.44 12.55
CA ILE A 231 -9.96 -16.92 13.29
C ILE A 231 -10.27 -17.06 14.79
N PHE A 232 -10.97 -16.07 15.37
CA PHE A 232 -11.36 -16.11 16.77
C PHE A 232 -12.38 -17.23 17.07
N MET A 233 -13.33 -17.48 16.17
CA MET A 233 -14.34 -18.53 16.34
C MET A 233 -13.78 -19.93 16.12
N GLY A 234 -12.67 -20.06 15.39
CA GLY A 234 -11.94 -21.31 15.20
C GLY A 234 -12.07 -21.91 13.79
N LYS A 235 -11.46 -23.08 13.62
CA LYS A 235 -11.19 -23.71 12.32
C LYS A 235 -12.43 -23.85 11.43
N GLU A 236 -13.55 -24.28 11.99
CA GLU A 236 -14.82 -24.47 11.26
C GLU A 236 -15.29 -23.20 10.55
N MET A 237 -15.18 -22.04 11.22
CA MET A 237 -15.56 -20.75 10.64
C MET A 237 -14.55 -20.29 9.58
N ILE A 238 -13.27 -20.60 9.75
CA ILE A 238 -12.25 -20.31 8.73
C ILE A 238 -12.57 -21.10 7.45
N SER A 239 -12.89 -22.39 7.56
CA SER A 239 -13.30 -23.23 6.42
C SER A 239 -14.56 -22.68 5.74
N LEU A 240 -15.51 -22.14 6.50
CA LEU A 240 -16.68 -21.46 5.95
C LEU A 240 -16.32 -20.19 5.16
N VAL A 241 -15.41 -19.35 5.66
CA VAL A 241 -14.92 -18.16 4.95
C VAL A 241 -14.20 -18.57 3.66
N VAL A 242 -13.36 -19.61 3.70
CA VAL A 242 -12.70 -20.16 2.50
C VAL A 242 -13.73 -20.57 1.47
N GLN A 243 -14.74 -21.36 1.85
CA GLN A 243 -15.79 -21.79 0.94
C GLN A 243 -16.51 -20.60 0.31
N LYS A 244 -16.85 -19.56 1.09
CA LYS A 244 -17.47 -18.34 0.56
C LYS A 244 -16.58 -17.59 -0.41
N TYR A 245 -15.27 -17.55 -0.17
CA TYR A 245 -14.32 -16.96 -1.11
C TYR A 245 -14.24 -17.76 -2.42
N LEU A 246 -14.35 -19.08 -2.37
CA LEU A 246 -14.44 -19.91 -3.58
C LEU A 246 -15.72 -19.61 -4.37
N ASP A 247 -16.88 -19.55 -3.70
CA ASP A 247 -18.17 -19.21 -4.31
C ASP A 247 -18.10 -17.82 -5.01
N MET A 248 -17.39 -16.86 -4.41
CA MET A 248 -17.18 -15.51 -4.93
C MET A 248 -16.02 -15.39 -5.95
N LYS A 249 -15.36 -16.51 -6.32
CA LYS A 249 -14.16 -16.54 -7.20
C LYS A 249 -12.97 -15.73 -6.67
N MET A 250 -12.88 -15.51 -5.37
CA MET A 250 -11.79 -14.81 -4.67
C MET A 250 -10.63 -15.75 -4.35
N LEU A 251 -10.11 -16.43 -5.36
CA LEU A 251 -9.15 -17.53 -5.22
C LEU A 251 -7.83 -17.14 -4.54
N LYS A 252 -7.41 -15.88 -4.68
CA LYS A 252 -6.19 -15.36 -4.02
C LYS A 252 -6.36 -15.33 -2.50
N SER A 253 -7.48 -14.79 -2.02
CA SER A 253 -7.78 -14.68 -0.60
C SER A 253 -8.02 -16.06 0.01
N ALA A 254 -8.76 -16.93 -0.69
CA ALA A 254 -8.97 -18.32 -0.28
C ALA A 254 -7.63 -19.07 -0.11
N ASN A 255 -6.74 -19.01 -1.12
CA ASN A 255 -5.44 -19.67 -1.05
C ASN A 255 -4.50 -19.07 0.01
N LYS A 256 -4.61 -17.78 0.33
CA LYS A 256 -3.87 -17.17 1.44
C LYS A 256 -4.31 -17.79 2.76
N LEU A 257 -5.62 -17.78 3.03
CA LEU A 257 -6.20 -18.26 4.29
C LEU A 257 -5.96 -19.77 4.50
N VAL A 258 -6.09 -20.58 3.44
CA VAL A 258 -5.77 -22.01 3.48
C VAL A 258 -4.32 -22.28 3.88
N LYS A 259 -3.38 -21.47 3.39
CA LYS A 259 -1.95 -21.61 3.72
C LYS A 259 -1.63 -21.15 5.14
N GLU A 260 -2.21 -20.05 5.58
CA GLU A 260 -1.95 -19.47 6.90
C GLU A 260 -2.50 -20.33 8.04
N HIS A 261 -3.57 -21.10 7.79
CA HIS A 261 -4.22 -21.94 8.79
C HIS A 261 -4.12 -23.45 8.52
N GLU A 262 -3.17 -23.86 7.67
CA GLU A 262 -2.87 -25.27 7.38
C GLU A 262 -4.08 -26.11 6.92
N LEU A 263 -5.03 -25.50 6.19
CA LEU A 263 -6.26 -26.15 5.69
C LEU A 263 -6.06 -26.89 4.36
N THR A 264 -4.82 -27.30 4.04
CA THR A 264 -4.50 -27.87 2.72
C THR A 264 -5.17 -29.23 2.51
N GLU A 265 -5.40 -30.00 3.58
CA GLU A 265 -6.10 -31.29 3.51
C GLU A 265 -7.61 -31.13 3.23
N GLU A 266 -8.23 -30.09 3.78
CA GLU A 266 -9.66 -29.79 3.58
C GLU A 266 -9.92 -29.16 2.21
N PHE A 267 -8.93 -28.43 1.67
CA PHE A 267 -9.05 -27.67 0.44
C PHE A 267 -7.85 -27.92 -0.50
N PRO A 268 -7.63 -29.17 -0.96
CA PRO A 268 -6.46 -29.53 -1.77
C PRO A 268 -6.42 -28.77 -3.11
N ASP A 269 -7.60 -28.51 -3.68
CA ASP A 269 -7.74 -27.94 -5.03
C ASP A 269 -7.54 -26.42 -5.06
N VAL A 270 -7.66 -25.72 -3.93
CA VAL A 270 -7.66 -24.24 -3.89
C VAL A 270 -6.35 -23.65 -4.37
N SER A 271 -5.23 -24.29 -4.04
CA SER A 271 -3.91 -23.89 -4.51
C SER A 271 -3.78 -24.03 -6.02
N TYR A 272 -4.31 -25.12 -6.59
CA TYR A 272 -4.32 -25.36 -8.03
C TYR A 272 -5.24 -24.35 -8.75
N LEU A 273 -6.50 -24.22 -8.31
CA LEU A 273 -7.48 -23.29 -8.88
C LEU A 273 -6.98 -21.84 -8.89
N TYR A 274 -6.33 -21.40 -7.81
CA TYR A 274 -5.73 -20.07 -7.76
C TYR A 274 -4.61 -19.91 -8.80
N LYS A 275 -3.72 -20.90 -8.93
CA LYS A 275 -2.64 -20.85 -9.93
C LYS A 275 -3.20 -20.89 -11.35
N GLU A 276 -4.17 -21.76 -11.63
CA GLU A 276 -4.87 -21.87 -12.91
C GLU A 276 -5.51 -20.53 -13.32
N SER A 277 -6.30 -19.92 -12.43
CA SER A 277 -6.90 -18.61 -12.67
C SER A 277 -5.85 -17.51 -12.86
N SER A 278 -4.72 -17.59 -12.14
CA SER A 278 -3.61 -16.65 -12.31
C SER A 278 -2.92 -16.82 -13.66
N VAL A 279 -2.72 -18.04 -14.15
CA VAL A 279 -2.12 -18.34 -15.46
C VAL A 279 -3.07 -17.86 -16.57
N LYS A 280 -4.37 -18.17 -16.47
CA LYS A 280 -5.39 -17.70 -17.41
C LYS A 280 -5.37 -16.18 -17.59
N LYS A 281 -5.38 -15.42 -16.48
CA LYS A 281 -5.35 -13.95 -16.50
C LYS A 281 -4.05 -13.37 -17.10
N LEU A 282 -2.94 -14.11 -17.02
CA LEU A 282 -1.67 -13.68 -17.62
C LEU A 282 -1.65 -13.97 -19.12
N ALA A 283 -2.15 -15.14 -19.53
CA ALA A 283 -2.32 -15.53 -20.94
C ALA A 283 -3.28 -14.58 -21.68
N GLU A 284 -4.44 -14.25 -21.09
CA GLU A 284 -5.40 -13.29 -21.65
C GLU A 284 -4.80 -11.89 -21.87
N LYS A 285 -3.72 -11.54 -21.15
CA LYS A 285 -2.99 -10.28 -21.29
C LYS A 285 -1.77 -10.37 -22.23
N GLY A 286 -1.53 -11.54 -22.83
CA GLY A 286 -0.34 -11.80 -23.65
C GLY A 286 0.96 -11.90 -22.85
N CYS A 287 0.93 -11.98 -21.51
CA CYS A 287 2.11 -12.08 -20.65
C CYS A 287 2.61 -13.53 -20.53
N TRP A 288 2.94 -14.16 -21.65
CA TRP A 288 3.23 -15.60 -21.75
C TRP A 288 4.45 -16.04 -20.91
N ASP A 289 5.53 -15.26 -20.88
CA ASP A 289 6.75 -15.64 -20.13
C ASP A 289 6.53 -15.68 -18.61
N ILE A 290 5.68 -14.77 -18.10
CA ILE A 290 5.29 -14.73 -16.69
C ILE A 290 4.34 -15.90 -16.37
N ALA A 291 3.43 -16.21 -17.29
CA ALA A 291 2.52 -17.35 -17.17
C ALA A 291 3.30 -18.67 -17.13
N GLU A 292 4.30 -18.84 -18.01
CA GLU A 292 5.20 -19.98 -18.05
C GLU A 292 5.98 -20.13 -16.75
N THR A 293 6.59 -19.04 -16.26
CA THR A 293 7.33 -19.04 -14.98
C THR A 293 6.45 -19.51 -13.81
N ARG A 294 5.17 -19.19 -13.84
CA ARG A 294 4.19 -19.55 -12.81
C ARG A 294 3.71 -21.00 -12.93
N ALA A 295 3.64 -21.52 -14.15
CA ALA A 295 3.22 -22.89 -14.46
C ALA A 295 4.37 -23.91 -14.36
N LYS A 296 5.64 -23.51 -14.54
CA LYS A 296 6.84 -24.37 -14.66
C LYS A 296 6.98 -25.52 -13.65
N LYS A 297 6.43 -25.38 -12.44
CA LYS A 297 6.52 -26.39 -11.37
C LYS A 297 5.42 -27.45 -11.41
N ASP A 298 4.45 -27.32 -12.32
CA ASP A 298 3.23 -28.14 -12.35
C ASP A 298 2.88 -28.48 -13.81
N THR A 299 3.03 -29.74 -14.17
CA THR A 299 2.81 -30.24 -15.54
C THR A 299 1.40 -29.95 -16.04
N LYS A 300 0.38 -30.04 -15.17
CA LYS A 300 -1.02 -29.76 -15.56
C LYS A 300 -1.25 -28.29 -15.87
N LEU A 301 -0.58 -27.38 -15.14
CA LEU A 301 -0.66 -25.95 -15.43
C LEU A 301 0.10 -25.58 -16.71
N LEU A 302 1.17 -26.31 -17.05
CA LEU A 302 1.87 -26.15 -18.32
C LEU A 302 1.01 -26.62 -19.50
N GLU A 303 0.36 -27.78 -19.39
CA GLU A 303 -0.62 -28.27 -20.36
C GLU A 303 -1.76 -27.26 -20.55
N TYR A 304 -2.27 -26.70 -19.46
CA TYR A 304 -3.29 -25.65 -19.51
C TYR A 304 -2.81 -24.36 -20.19
N LEU A 305 -1.55 -23.97 -19.97
CA LEU A 305 -0.95 -22.81 -20.64
C LEU A 305 -0.82 -23.05 -22.15
N VAL A 306 -0.44 -24.26 -22.57
CA VAL A 306 -0.39 -24.66 -23.99
C VAL A 306 -1.78 -24.60 -24.61
N TYR A 307 -2.79 -25.12 -23.93
CA TYR A 307 -4.19 -25.01 -24.36
C TYR A 307 -4.62 -23.56 -24.57
N LEU A 308 -4.33 -22.68 -23.60
CA LEU A 308 -4.66 -21.25 -23.71
C LEU A 308 -3.94 -20.55 -24.87
N ALA A 309 -2.68 -20.91 -25.13
CA ALA A 309 -1.92 -20.38 -26.28
C ALA A 309 -2.52 -20.84 -27.61
N MET A 310 -2.95 -22.11 -27.69
CA MET A 310 -3.63 -22.67 -28.86
C MET A 310 -4.99 -22.00 -29.11
N GLU A 311 -5.84 -21.85 -28.08
CA GLU A 311 -7.12 -21.13 -28.20
C GLU A 311 -6.94 -19.68 -28.65
N ALA A 312 -5.86 -19.03 -28.21
CA ALA A 312 -5.53 -17.66 -28.58
C ALA A 312 -4.82 -17.54 -29.95
N GLY A 313 -4.54 -18.66 -30.64
CA GLY A 313 -3.92 -18.68 -31.97
C GLY A 313 -2.40 -18.46 -31.99
N TYR A 314 -1.72 -18.48 -30.83
CA TYR A 314 -0.27 -18.30 -30.72
C TYR A 314 0.48 -19.62 -30.96
N MET A 315 0.43 -20.15 -32.18
CA MET A 315 1.03 -21.45 -32.54
C MET A 315 2.55 -21.49 -32.31
N GLU A 316 3.27 -20.38 -32.55
CA GLU A 316 4.70 -20.30 -32.26
C GLU A 316 5.01 -20.52 -30.77
N LYS A 317 4.15 -19.99 -29.87
CA LYS A 317 4.30 -20.17 -28.43
C LYS A 317 3.95 -21.60 -28.00
N VAL A 318 2.97 -22.23 -28.66
CA VAL A 318 2.63 -23.65 -28.46
C VAL A 318 3.85 -24.52 -28.77
N ASP A 319 4.46 -24.34 -29.95
CA ASP A 319 5.64 -25.08 -30.38
C ASP A 319 6.83 -24.87 -29.43
N GLU A 320 7.06 -23.62 -29.01
CA GLU A 320 8.11 -23.27 -28.03
C GLU A 320 7.91 -24.01 -26.70
N LEU A 321 6.71 -23.97 -26.14
CA LEU A 321 6.38 -24.59 -24.86
C LEU A 321 6.44 -26.12 -24.94
N CYS A 322 5.89 -26.71 -25.99
CA CYS A 322 5.91 -28.16 -26.21
C CYS A 322 7.33 -28.69 -26.34
N LYS A 323 8.19 -28.00 -27.11
CA LYS A 323 9.60 -28.37 -27.26
C LYS A 323 10.40 -28.17 -25.97
N ARG A 324 10.17 -27.08 -25.25
CA ARG A 324 10.91 -26.75 -24.02
C ARG A 324 10.60 -27.70 -22.88
N TYR A 325 9.37 -28.19 -22.77
CA TYR A 325 8.90 -29.02 -21.67
C TYR A 325 8.55 -30.46 -22.06
N SER A 326 8.82 -30.86 -23.32
CA SER A 326 8.53 -32.19 -23.87
C SER A 326 7.05 -32.61 -23.74
N ILE A 327 6.13 -31.69 -24.04
CA ILE A 327 4.65 -31.87 -23.92
C ILE A 327 4.03 -32.30 -25.28
N GLU A 328 4.84 -32.86 -26.19
CA GLU A 328 4.50 -33.09 -27.60
C GLU A 328 3.24 -33.96 -27.79
N GLY A 329 3.00 -34.96 -26.92
CA GLY A 329 1.83 -35.86 -27.04
C GLY A 329 0.47 -35.28 -26.63
N TYR A 330 0.42 -34.12 -25.96
CA TYR A 330 -0.85 -33.51 -25.51
C TYR A 330 -1.54 -32.73 -26.62
N VAL A 331 -0.76 -32.03 -27.46
CA VAL A 331 -1.28 -31.20 -28.55
C VAL A 331 -1.94 -32.07 -29.63
N ASP A 332 -1.33 -33.21 -29.98
CA ASP A 332 -1.87 -34.15 -30.96
C ASP A 332 -3.26 -34.71 -30.58
N SER A 333 -3.62 -34.68 -29.29
CA SER A 333 -4.93 -35.13 -28.79
C SER A 333 -6.02 -34.05 -28.81
N LEU A 334 -5.64 -32.78 -28.94
CA LEU A 334 -6.52 -31.62 -28.81
C LEU A 334 -6.84 -30.93 -30.14
N VAL A 335 -6.21 -31.33 -31.25
CA VAL A 335 -6.42 -30.72 -32.56
C VAL A 335 -7.54 -31.46 -33.31
N PRO A 336 -8.75 -30.88 -33.51
CA PRO A 336 -9.59 -31.27 -34.62
C PRO A 336 -8.86 -30.91 -35.93
N GLU A 337 -8.89 -31.82 -36.91
CA GLU A 337 -8.25 -31.64 -38.21
C GLU A 337 -8.53 -30.24 -38.81
N LYS A 338 -7.44 -29.47 -38.98
CA LYS A 338 -7.30 -28.31 -39.87
C LYS A 338 -8.38 -27.23 -39.74
N VAL A 339 -8.28 -26.39 -38.71
CA VAL A 339 -8.72 -24.98 -38.84
C VAL A 339 -7.55 -24.18 -39.39
N PHE A 340 -7.46 -24.08 -40.72
CA PHE A 340 -6.64 -23.05 -41.37
C PHE A 340 -7.31 -21.70 -41.09
N CYS A 341 -6.83 -20.98 -40.07
CA CYS A 341 -7.11 -19.55 -39.99
C CYS A 341 -6.35 -18.87 -41.14
N VAL A 342 -7.11 -18.40 -42.13
CA VAL A 342 -6.63 -17.40 -43.09
C VAL A 342 -6.05 -16.26 -42.26
N SER A 343 -4.76 -16.01 -42.38
CA SER A 343 -3.99 -15.08 -41.56
C SER A 343 -4.73 -13.74 -41.36
N ASP A 344 -5.03 -13.39 -40.10
CA ASP A 344 -5.48 -12.04 -39.70
C ASP A 344 -4.38 -10.98 -39.86
N TYR A 345 -3.20 -11.38 -40.36
CA TYR A 345 -2.08 -10.52 -40.64
C TYR A 345 -2.25 -9.74 -41.95
N LEU A 346 -1.81 -8.49 -41.93
CA LEU A 346 -1.81 -7.65 -43.10
C LEU A 346 -0.83 -8.21 -44.14
N ASP A 347 -1.32 -8.55 -45.33
CA ASP A 347 -0.48 -9.01 -46.43
C ASP A 347 0.37 -7.83 -46.92
N LEU A 348 1.69 -7.92 -46.70
CA LEU A 348 2.66 -6.91 -47.12
C LEU A 348 2.58 -6.63 -48.62
N LYS A 349 2.12 -7.57 -49.45
CA LYS A 349 1.93 -7.36 -50.89
C LYS A 349 0.79 -6.39 -51.23
N LYS A 350 -0.07 -6.07 -50.26
CA LYS A 350 -1.19 -5.10 -50.40
C LYS A 350 -0.81 -3.69 -49.95
N LEU A 351 0.29 -3.54 -49.21
CA LEU A 351 0.93 -2.27 -48.95
C LEU A 351 1.96 -2.10 -50.07
N ASP A 352 1.96 -1.00 -50.82
CA ASP A 352 2.93 -0.76 -51.91
C ASP A 352 4.39 -0.56 -51.41
N VAL A 353 4.81 -1.33 -50.39
CA VAL A 353 6.18 -1.38 -49.87
C VAL A 353 6.97 -2.32 -50.77
N GLU A 354 7.93 -1.76 -51.50
CA GLU A 354 8.78 -2.48 -52.43
C GLU A 354 9.76 -3.39 -51.70
N GLU A 355 10.22 -3.00 -50.50
CA GLU A 355 11.25 -3.75 -49.76
C GLU A 355 11.22 -3.52 -48.23
N ILE A 356 11.52 -4.58 -47.46
CA ILE A 356 11.82 -4.48 -46.02
C ILE A 356 13.26 -4.91 -45.80
N VAL A 357 14.08 -4.01 -45.26
CA VAL A 357 15.52 -4.22 -45.05
C VAL A 357 15.80 -4.35 -43.56
N TRP A 358 16.32 -5.51 -43.15
CA TRP A 358 16.84 -5.70 -41.81
C TRP A 358 18.25 -5.12 -41.71
N VAL A 359 18.45 -4.16 -40.79
CA VAL A 359 19.69 -3.43 -40.61
C VAL A 359 20.34 -3.89 -39.31
N ASP A 360 21.12 -4.96 -39.40
CA ASP A 360 21.76 -5.61 -38.26
C ASP A 360 23.28 -5.76 -38.45
N GLU A 361 23.84 -5.14 -39.50
CA GLU A 361 25.28 -5.09 -39.80
C GLU A 361 25.71 -3.69 -40.25
N ILE A 362 26.99 -3.35 -40.07
CA ILE A 362 27.53 -2.01 -40.37
C ILE A 362 27.41 -1.62 -41.85
N ASN A 363 27.58 -2.56 -42.78
CA ASN A 363 27.38 -2.26 -44.20
C ASN A 363 25.90 -1.94 -44.50
N GLY A 364 24.98 -2.70 -43.90
CA GLY A 364 23.55 -2.41 -43.97
C GLY A 364 23.20 -1.04 -43.38
N LEU A 365 23.83 -0.68 -42.26
CA LEU A 365 23.66 0.62 -41.60
C LEU A 365 24.08 1.78 -42.51
N LEU A 366 25.22 1.68 -43.18
CA LEU A 366 25.73 2.72 -44.10
C LEU A 366 24.85 2.86 -45.34
N ASN A 367 24.39 1.75 -45.91
CA ASN A 367 23.49 1.74 -47.05
C ASN A 367 22.15 2.38 -46.68
N ALA A 368 21.52 1.91 -45.59
CA ALA A 368 20.28 2.47 -45.08
C ALA A 368 20.40 3.97 -44.77
N THR A 369 21.52 4.43 -44.20
CA THR A 369 21.77 5.86 -43.97
C THR A 369 21.70 6.66 -45.28
N SER A 370 22.36 6.15 -46.33
CA SER A 370 22.46 6.84 -47.63
C SER A 370 21.09 6.91 -48.32
N ASP A 371 20.32 5.83 -48.23
CA ASP A 371 18.97 5.75 -48.80
C ASP A 371 18.00 6.68 -48.07
N ILE A 372 18.02 6.67 -46.74
CA ILE A 372 17.18 7.54 -45.91
C ILE A 372 17.51 9.03 -46.14
N GLU A 373 18.77 9.39 -46.34
CA GLU A 373 19.18 10.77 -46.63
C GLU A 373 18.65 11.30 -47.97
N ALA A 374 18.37 10.41 -48.93
CA ALA A 374 17.76 10.78 -50.19
C ALA A 374 16.24 11.03 -50.07
N CYS A 375 15.61 10.55 -48.99
CA CYS A 375 14.18 10.72 -48.76
C CYS A 375 13.84 12.15 -48.29
N LYS A 376 12.67 12.65 -48.72
CA LYS A 376 12.12 13.92 -48.23
C LYS A 376 11.31 13.77 -46.96
N ILE A 377 10.61 12.64 -46.84
CA ILE A 377 9.72 12.32 -45.74
C ILE A 377 10.03 10.88 -45.31
N ILE A 378 10.12 10.66 -43.99
CA ILE A 378 10.24 9.33 -43.41
C ILE A 378 9.24 9.15 -42.27
N GLY A 379 8.68 7.95 -42.16
CA GLY A 379 7.97 7.43 -41.00
C GLY A 379 8.94 6.83 -40.00
N MET A 380 8.69 7.01 -38.70
CA MET A 380 9.54 6.47 -37.64
C MET A 380 8.73 5.87 -36.50
N ASP A 381 9.15 4.70 -36.04
CA ASP A 381 8.61 4.05 -34.83
C ASP A 381 9.72 3.33 -34.04
N CYS A 382 9.49 3.09 -32.74
CA CYS A 382 10.48 2.52 -31.84
C CYS A 382 9.85 1.48 -30.91
N GLU A 383 10.51 0.32 -30.81
CA GLU A 383 10.12 -0.73 -29.87
C GLU A 383 11.11 -0.83 -28.72
N TRP A 384 10.56 -0.99 -27.52
CA TRP A 384 11.32 -1.01 -26.27
C TRP A 384 11.64 -2.43 -25.85
N ARG A 385 12.83 -2.63 -25.27
CA ARG A 385 13.16 -3.91 -24.63
C ARG A 385 12.15 -4.20 -23.52
N PRO A 386 11.51 -5.38 -23.51
CA PRO A 386 10.54 -5.70 -22.48
C PRO A 386 11.21 -5.73 -21.10
N ASN A 387 10.57 -5.10 -20.11
CA ASN A 387 11.05 -5.02 -18.74
C ASN A 387 9.95 -5.48 -17.79
N PHE A 388 10.19 -6.62 -17.13
CA PHE A 388 9.17 -7.33 -16.36
C PHE A 388 9.36 -7.22 -14.84
N GLU A 389 10.35 -6.47 -14.38
CA GLU A 389 10.61 -6.22 -12.96
C GLU A 389 10.12 -4.82 -12.54
N LYS A 390 9.32 -4.72 -11.48
CA LYS A 390 8.93 -3.43 -10.90
C LYS A 390 10.14 -2.79 -10.22
N ASN A 391 10.40 -1.51 -10.53
CA ASN A 391 11.47 -0.64 -9.99
C ASN A 391 12.88 -0.78 -10.64
N THR A 392 13.01 -1.38 -11.81
CA THR A 392 14.26 -1.34 -12.59
C THR A 392 14.35 -0.09 -13.47
N LYS A 393 15.56 0.22 -13.98
CA LYS A 393 15.80 1.35 -14.91
C LYS A 393 14.84 1.28 -16.12
N SER A 394 14.48 2.44 -16.67
CA SER A 394 13.63 2.53 -17.87
C SER A 394 14.13 1.61 -19.00
N SER A 395 13.20 0.95 -19.69
CA SER A 395 13.52 0.12 -20.86
C SER A 395 14.34 0.91 -21.87
N LYS A 396 15.38 0.28 -22.43
CA LYS A 396 16.12 0.86 -23.55
C LYS A 396 15.38 0.55 -24.85
N VAL A 397 15.43 1.46 -25.83
CA VAL A 397 14.97 1.16 -27.18
C VAL A 397 15.81 0.01 -27.73
N SER A 398 15.17 -1.03 -28.24
CA SER A 398 15.82 -2.21 -28.81
C SER A 398 15.79 -2.20 -30.33
N ILE A 399 14.71 -1.69 -30.92
CA ILE A 399 14.52 -1.65 -32.37
C ILE A 399 14.01 -0.28 -32.76
N ILE A 400 14.55 0.27 -33.85
CA ILE A 400 13.97 1.46 -34.51
C ILE A 400 13.58 1.09 -35.93
N GLN A 401 12.38 1.50 -36.32
CA GLN A 401 11.82 1.31 -37.65
C GLN A 401 11.81 2.68 -38.34
N ILE A 402 12.38 2.74 -39.53
CA ILE A 402 12.38 3.94 -40.38
C ILE A 402 11.85 3.54 -41.75
N ALA A 403 10.71 4.10 -42.14
CA ALA A 403 10.07 3.81 -43.41
C ALA A 403 10.07 5.03 -44.33
N SER A 404 10.40 4.82 -45.60
CA SER A 404 10.06 5.74 -46.68
C SER A 404 8.70 5.34 -47.30
N ASP A 405 8.35 5.95 -48.42
CA ASP A 405 7.20 5.54 -49.22
C ASP A 405 7.38 4.17 -49.91
N LYS A 406 8.61 3.65 -50.00
CA LYS A 406 8.95 2.43 -50.74
C LYS A 406 9.66 1.37 -49.91
N ILE A 407 10.47 1.77 -48.94
CA ILE A 407 11.36 0.86 -48.21
C ILE A 407 11.16 1.04 -46.71
N ALA A 408 11.02 -0.06 -45.98
CA ALA A 408 11.04 -0.06 -44.52
C ALA A 408 12.36 -0.63 -44.01
N PHE A 409 13.12 0.19 -43.31
CA PHE A 409 14.35 -0.21 -42.63
C PHE A 409 14.05 -0.53 -41.17
N ILE A 410 14.54 -1.65 -40.69
CA ILE A 410 14.38 -2.02 -39.29
C ILE A 410 15.74 -2.31 -38.69
N PHE A 411 16.14 -1.47 -37.74
CA PHE A 411 17.46 -1.46 -37.15
C PHE A 411 17.45 -2.22 -35.82
N ASP A 412 18.33 -3.20 -35.69
CA ASP A 412 18.62 -3.84 -34.40
C ASP A 412 19.63 -2.98 -33.64
N LEU A 413 19.11 -2.10 -32.77
CA LEU A 413 19.95 -1.17 -32.01
C LEU A 413 20.84 -1.86 -30.98
N ILE A 414 20.46 -3.06 -30.53
CA ILE A 414 21.26 -3.80 -29.55
C ILE A 414 22.51 -4.33 -30.24
N LYS A 415 22.33 -5.04 -31.35
CA LYS A 415 23.44 -5.62 -32.12
C LYS A 415 24.35 -4.55 -32.69
N LEU A 416 23.79 -3.51 -33.33
CA LEU A 416 24.57 -2.43 -33.94
C LEU A 416 25.37 -1.62 -32.91
N TYR A 417 24.84 -1.45 -31.70
CA TYR A 417 25.56 -0.77 -30.62
C TYR A 417 26.71 -1.61 -30.08
N GLU A 418 26.57 -2.94 -30.04
CA GLU A 418 27.65 -3.86 -29.66
C GLU A 418 28.75 -3.91 -30.71
N ASP A 419 28.38 -3.87 -32.01
CA ASP A 419 29.32 -3.95 -33.12
C ASP A 419 30.13 -2.65 -33.32
N ASP A 420 29.47 -1.51 -33.56
CA ASP A 420 30.13 -0.21 -33.68
C ASP A 420 29.21 0.95 -33.22
N PRO A 421 29.33 1.38 -31.96
CA PRO A 421 28.48 2.44 -31.41
C PRO A 421 28.75 3.80 -32.06
N LYS A 422 29.94 4.04 -32.64
CA LYS A 422 30.25 5.31 -33.31
C LYS A 422 29.61 5.39 -34.69
N ALA A 423 29.62 4.28 -35.43
CA ALA A 423 28.92 4.20 -36.71
C ALA A 423 27.42 4.41 -36.51
N LEU A 424 26.84 3.78 -35.48
CA LEU A 424 25.43 3.93 -35.13
C LEU A 424 25.07 5.38 -34.75
N ASP A 425 25.83 6.01 -33.84
CA ASP A 425 25.59 7.42 -33.45
C ASP A 425 25.73 8.37 -34.66
N SER A 426 26.72 8.15 -35.53
CA SER A 426 26.89 8.93 -36.75
C SER A 426 25.69 8.78 -37.70
N CYS A 427 25.20 7.57 -37.93
CA CYS A 427 24.00 7.30 -38.74
C CYS A 427 22.78 8.02 -38.17
N LEU A 428 22.47 7.79 -36.89
CA LEU A 428 21.28 8.36 -36.26
C LEU A 428 21.35 9.89 -36.23
N ARG A 429 22.52 10.50 -35.97
CA ARG A 429 22.67 11.96 -36.05
C ARG A 429 22.40 12.49 -37.45
N ARG A 430 22.93 11.84 -38.48
CA ARG A 430 22.71 12.25 -39.87
C ARG A 430 21.23 12.24 -40.25
N VAL A 431 20.51 11.19 -39.86
CA VAL A 431 19.07 11.08 -40.10
C VAL A 431 18.28 12.06 -39.23
N MET A 432 18.45 12.02 -37.91
CA MET A 432 17.63 12.76 -36.95
C MET A 432 17.87 14.26 -36.99
N CYS A 433 19.12 14.70 -37.10
CA CYS A 433 19.46 16.13 -37.12
C CYS A 433 19.35 16.77 -38.51
N SER A 434 19.09 16.00 -39.57
CA SER A 434 18.92 16.56 -40.92
C SER A 434 17.67 17.46 -41.01
N SER A 435 17.85 18.74 -41.32
CA SER A 435 16.74 19.66 -41.57
C SER A 435 16.07 19.45 -42.94
N LYS A 436 16.61 18.57 -43.79
CA LYS A 436 16.11 18.30 -45.15
C LYS A 436 15.03 17.22 -45.18
N ILE A 437 14.96 16.40 -44.12
CA ILE A 437 14.07 15.25 -44.04
C ILE A 437 12.98 15.57 -43.02
N LEU A 438 11.72 15.52 -43.45
CA LEU A 438 10.58 15.59 -42.55
C LEU A 438 10.36 14.22 -41.89
N LYS A 439 10.39 14.16 -40.57
CA LYS A 439 10.14 12.93 -39.81
C LYS A 439 8.72 12.92 -39.27
N LEU A 440 8.00 11.85 -39.55
CA LEU A 440 6.62 11.62 -39.12
C LEU A 440 6.60 10.40 -38.20
N GLY A 441 6.07 10.53 -36.99
CA GLY A 441 6.04 9.41 -36.04
C GLY A 441 6.04 9.87 -34.58
N ASN A 442 5.66 8.98 -33.67
CA ASN A 442 5.65 9.24 -32.24
C ASN A 442 7.06 9.07 -31.66
N VAL A 443 7.95 10.02 -31.92
CA VAL A 443 9.22 10.11 -31.19
C VAL A 443 8.94 10.89 -29.90
N MET A 444 8.44 10.22 -28.86
CA MET A 444 8.47 10.79 -27.52
C MET A 444 9.94 10.97 -27.13
N TYR A 445 10.37 12.24 -27.06
CA TYR A 445 11.69 12.73 -26.60
C TYR A 445 12.66 11.62 -26.12
N LEU A 446 13.62 11.27 -26.97
CA LEU A 446 14.80 10.49 -26.63
C LEU A 446 15.70 11.22 -25.63
#